data_AF-A0A3M1DLL0-F1
#
_entry.id   AF-A0A3M1DLL0-F1
#
_cell.length_a   1.000
_cell.length_b   1.000
_cell.length_c   1.000
_cell.angle_alpha   90.00
_cell.angle_beta   90.00
_cell.angle_gamma   90.00
#
_symmetry.space_group_name_H-M   'P 1'
#
loop_
_entity.id
_entity.type
_entity.pdbx_description
1 polymer ?
#
loop_
_entity_poly.entity_id
_entity_poly.type
_entity_poly.pdbx_seq_one_letter_code
_entity_poly.pdbx_strand_id
1 'polypeptide(L)'
;MKTVTTMTLALTTWLVVAPLAQAEPTGLEIMQAVDNREDGDDLKQTMTQTLIDRNGNERVRHIVSFRKDYGKDKKMITFFTEPANIRDTALLTFDYDDPDKDDDQWLYL
;
A
#
# COMPACT_ATOMS: atom_id res chain seq x y z
N MET A 1 56.73 47.01 -12.47
CA MET A 1 56.72 48.49 -12.46
C MET A 1 55.31 48.93 -12.03
N LYS A 2 55.20 49.50 -10.83
CA LYS A 2 54.16 50.42 -10.29
C LYS A 2 52.68 49.94 -10.36
N THR A 3 52.11 49.36 -9.29
CA THR A 3 51.40 50.02 -8.16
C THR A 3 50.19 50.88 -8.57
N VAL A 4 48.98 50.58 -8.08
CA VAL A 4 48.23 51.40 -7.09
C VAL A 4 46.85 50.79 -6.76
N THR A 5 46.63 50.72 -5.44
CA THR A 5 45.48 50.49 -4.55
C THR A 5 44.20 51.29 -4.84
N THR A 6 43.02 50.71 -4.54
CA THR A 6 41.70 51.26 -4.02
C THR A 6 40.53 50.50 -4.70
N MET A 7 39.36 50.17 -4.14
CA MET A 7 38.67 50.43 -2.87
C MET A 7 37.47 49.48 -2.81
N THR A 8 37.11 49.07 -1.60
CA THR A 8 35.89 48.37 -1.15
C THR A 8 34.61 48.66 -1.94
N LEU A 9 33.89 47.59 -2.34
CA LEU A 9 32.44 47.55 -2.22
C LEU A 9 31.97 46.08 -2.14
N ALA A 10 31.75 45.62 -0.91
CA ALA A 10 31.02 44.40 -0.65
C ALA A 10 29.57 44.59 -1.13
N LEU A 11 29.20 43.94 -2.23
CA LEU A 11 27.81 43.80 -2.64
C LEU A 11 27.39 42.36 -2.32
N THR A 12 27.05 42.12 -1.06
CA THR A 12 26.42 40.89 -0.59
C THR A 12 25.06 40.79 -1.26
N THR A 13 24.96 40.00 -2.33
CA THR A 13 23.68 39.61 -2.92
C THR A 13 22.98 38.69 -1.92
N TRP A 14 21.98 39.24 -1.22
CA TRP A 14 21.05 38.47 -0.42
C TRP A 14 20.22 37.61 -1.37
N LEU A 15 20.56 36.31 -1.45
CA LEU A 15 19.72 35.32 -2.10
C LEU A 15 18.48 35.14 -1.21
N VAL A 16 17.39 35.84 -1.55
CA VAL A 16 16.08 35.57 -0.94
C VAL A 16 15.63 34.22 -1.50
N VAL A 17 15.95 33.14 -0.77
CA VAL A 17 15.29 31.85 -0.97
C VAL A 17 13.87 32.03 -0.45
N ALA A 18 12.95 32.40 -1.33
CA ALA A 18 11.54 32.28 -1.02
C ALA A 18 11.24 30.80 -0.77
N PRO A 19 10.54 30.43 0.31
CA PRO A 19 10.09 29.06 0.47
C PRO A 19 9.18 28.75 -0.72
N LEU A 20 9.59 27.78 -1.54
CA LEU A 20 8.67 27.17 -2.49
C LEU A 20 7.59 26.52 -1.64
N ALA A 21 6.40 27.13 -1.61
CA ALA A 21 5.23 26.50 -1.04
C ALA A 21 4.95 25.26 -1.90
N GLN A 22 5.40 24.10 -1.44
CA GLN A 22 5.11 22.84 -2.09
C GLN A 22 3.60 22.63 -1.94
N ALA A 23 2.89 22.57 -3.07
CA ALA A 23 1.47 22.28 -3.03
C ALA A 23 1.29 20.91 -2.36
N GLU A 24 0.34 20.81 -1.42
CA GLU A 24 -0.02 19.55 -0.81
C GLU A 24 -0.52 18.59 -1.90
N PRO A 25 -0.13 17.31 -1.87
CA PRO A 25 -0.58 16.34 -2.84
C PRO A 25 -2.10 16.18 -2.76
N THR A 26 -2.74 16.10 -3.92
CA THR A 26 -4.15 15.79 -4.04
C THR A 26 -4.44 14.37 -3.56
N GLY A 27 -5.69 14.09 -3.20
CA GLY A 27 -6.11 12.74 -2.82
C GLY A 27 -5.85 11.70 -3.93
N LEU A 28 -5.96 12.10 -5.21
CA LEU A 28 -5.65 11.23 -6.34
C LEU A 28 -4.15 10.88 -6.39
N GLU A 29 -3.28 11.87 -6.24
CA GLU A 29 -1.82 11.66 -6.25
C GLU A 29 -1.39 10.75 -5.10
N ILE A 30 -2.00 10.91 -3.91
CA ILE A 30 -1.74 10.02 -2.77
C ILE A 30 -2.16 8.59 -3.10
N MET A 31 -3.37 8.38 -3.62
CA MET A 31 -3.86 7.03 -3.92
C MET A 31 -3.05 6.37 -5.04
N GLN A 32 -2.64 7.13 -6.06
CA GLN A 32 -1.73 6.64 -7.09
C GLN A 32 -0.36 6.27 -6.52
N ALA A 33 0.17 7.03 -5.56
CA ALA A 33 1.43 6.68 -4.90
C ALA A 33 1.32 5.42 -4.04
N VAL A 34 0.17 5.19 -3.40
CA VAL A 34 -0.12 3.97 -2.63
C VAL A 34 -0.22 2.76 -3.56
N ASP A 35 -0.91 2.90 -4.69
CA ASP A 35 -1.12 1.85 -5.68
C ASP A 35 0.17 1.45 -6.41
N ASN A 36 0.97 2.44 -6.83
CA ASN A 36 2.25 2.22 -7.51
C ASN A 36 3.39 1.79 -6.57
N ARG A 37 3.13 1.64 -5.27
CA ARG A 37 4.16 1.22 -4.32
C ARG A 37 4.47 -0.26 -4.51
N GLU A 38 5.75 -0.59 -4.61
CA GLU A 38 6.23 -1.97 -4.59
C GLU A 38 5.68 -2.75 -3.37
N ASP A 39 4.89 -3.80 -3.60
CA ASP A 39 4.31 -4.67 -2.57
C ASP A 39 4.66 -6.15 -2.74
N GLY A 40 5.42 -6.50 -3.79
CA GLY A 40 5.94 -7.84 -4.07
C GLY A 40 4.96 -8.74 -4.82
N ASP A 41 5.53 -9.51 -5.76
CA ASP A 41 4.81 -10.37 -6.72
C ASP A 41 4.11 -11.59 -6.08
N ASP A 42 4.66 -12.08 -4.96
CA ASP A 42 4.18 -13.27 -4.25
C ASP A 42 4.10 -13.00 -2.75
N LEU A 43 3.01 -13.42 -2.12
CA LEU A 43 2.80 -13.29 -0.69
C LEU A 43 2.36 -14.62 -0.10
N LYS A 44 2.98 -14.99 1.02
CA LYS A 44 2.48 -16.02 1.93
C LYS A 44 2.32 -15.39 3.30
N GLN A 45 1.13 -15.54 3.89
CA GLN A 45 0.85 -15.00 5.22
C GLN A 45 0.10 -16.01 6.08
N THR A 46 0.39 -15.97 7.37
CA THR A 46 -0.36 -16.66 8.42
C THR A 46 -0.96 -15.59 9.33
N MET A 47 -2.27 -15.60 9.52
CA MET A 47 -3.01 -14.55 10.22
C MET A 47 -3.93 -15.14 11.28
N THR A 48 -4.06 -14.43 12.40
CA THR A 48 -5.14 -14.62 13.37
C THR A 48 -6.14 -13.47 13.20
N GLN A 49 -7.40 -13.81 12.90
CA GLN A 49 -8.49 -12.84 12.75
C GLN A 49 -9.42 -12.94 13.97
N THR A 50 -9.55 -11.86 14.73
CA THR A 50 -10.49 -11.76 15.85
C THR A 50 -11.67 -10.87 15.46
N LEU A 51 -12.86 -11.45 15.37
CA LEU A 51 -14.11 -10.73 15.14
C LEU A 51 -14.81 -10.50 16.48
N ILE A 52 -15.00 -9.23 16.85
CA ILE A 52 -15.67 -8.82 18.08
C ILE A 52 -17.05 -8.28 17.70
N ASP A 53 -18.12 -8.90 18.22
CA ASP A 53 -19.48 -8.40 18.00
C ASP A 53 -19.85 -7.25 18.92
N ARG A 54 -21.01 -6.62 18.69
CA ARG A 54 -21.50 -5.49 19.50
C ARG A 54 -21.64 -5.81 20.99
N ASN A 55 -21.81 -7.09 21.33
CA ASN A 55 -21.99 -7.54 22.70
C ASN A 55 -20.66 -7.96 23.34
N GLY A 56 -19.54 -7.83 22.63
CA GLY A 56 -18.20 -8.19 23.08
C GLY A 56 -17.85 -9.66 22.90
N ASN A 57 -18.67 -10.47 22.21
CA ASN A 57 -18.30 -11.86 21.95
C ASN A 57 -17.23 -11.91 20.88
N GLU A 58 -16.22 -12.74 21.10
CA GLU A 58 -15.11 -12.93 20.18
C GLU A 58 -15.26 -14.22 19.38
N ARG A 59 -14.95 -14.14 18.08
CA ARG A 59 -14.70 -15.29 17.22
C ARG A 59 -13.30 -15.16 16.66
N VAL A 60 -12.43 -16.08 17.04
CA VAL A 60 -11.04 -16.12 16.58
C VAL A 60 -10.90 -17.16 15.48
N ARG A 61 -10.26 -16.78 14.38
CA ARG A 61 -9.96 -17.65 13.23
C ARG A 61 -8.47 -17.65 12.94
N HIS A 62 -7.93 -18.80 12.57
CA HIS A 62 -6.57 -18.90 12.03
C HIS A 62 -6.65 -19.15 10.53
N ILE A 63 -5.83 -18.41 9.79
CA ILE A 63 -5.88 -18.34 8.33
C ILE A 63 -4.46 -18.46 7.77
N VAL A 64 -4.33 -19.20 6.68
CA VAL A 64 -3.15 -19.16 5.81
C VAL A 64 -3.60 -18.67 4.44
N SER A 65 -2.93 -17.67 3.89
CA SER A 65 -3.26 -17.10 2.59
C SER A 65 -2.03 -17.01 1.69
N PHE A 66 -2.28 -17.21 0.40
CA PHE A 66 -1.31 -17.08 -0.67
C PHE A 66 -1.87 -16.10 -1.70
N ARG A 67 -1.07 -15.11 -2.09
CA ARG A 67 -1.35 -14.21 -3.21
C ARG A 67 -0.21 -14.32 -4.21
N LYS A 68 -0.55 -14.26 -5.49
CA LYS A 68 0.39 -14.14 -6.59
C LYS A 68 -0.16 -13.17 -7.63
N ASP A 69 0.74 -12.37 -8.19
CA ASP A 69 0.43 -11.44 -9.26
C ASP A 69 0.57 -12.13 -10.63
N TYR A 70 -0.37 -11.84 -11.51
CA TYR A 70 -0.49 -12.36 -12.86
C TYR A 70 -0.55 -11.18 -13.83
N GLY A 71 0.60 -10.53 -14.02
CA GLY A 71 0.64 -9.24 -14.70
C GLY A 71 0.11 -8.16 -13.77
N LYS A 72 -1.01 -7.53 -14.14
CA LYS A 72 -1.70 -6.57 -13.26
C LYS A 72 -2.79 -7.18 -12.41
N ASP A 73 -3.32 -8.32 -12.83
CA ASP A 73 -4.32 -9.07 -12.07
C ASP A 73 -3.67 -9.76 -10.87
N LYS A 74 -4.45 -9.99 -9.82
CA LYS A 74 -3.99 -10.69 -8.61
C LYS A 74 -4.86 -11.91 -8.35
N LYS A 75 -4.23 -13.02 -7.95
CA LYS A 75 -4.98 -14.22 -7.53
C LYS A 75 -4.62 -14.56 -6.11
N MET A 76 -5.64 -14.79 -5.29
CA MET A 76 -5.49 -15.09 -3.88
C MET A 76 -6.28 -16.34 -3.50
N ILE A 77 -5.66 -17.23 -2.72
CA ILE A 77 -6.35 -18.33 -2.06
C ILE A 77 -6.11 -18.27 -0.55
N THR A 78 -7.19 -18.36 0.20
CA THR A 78 -7.24 -18.25 1.65
C THR A 78 -7.83 -19.53 2.24
N PHE A 79 -7.10 -20.17 3.13
CA PHE A 79 -7.52 -21.37 3.86
C PHE A 79 -7.81 -21.03 5.31
N PHE A 80 -8.98 -21.43 5.80
CA PHE A 80 -9.32 -21.35 7.22
C PHE A 80 -8.84 -22.63 7.91
N THR A 81 -7.89 -22.49 8.82
CA THR A 81 -7.27 -23.64 9.50
C THR A 81 -7.89 -23.92 10.86
N GLU A 82 -8.42 -22.89 11.53
CA GLU A 82 -9.12 -22.99 12.81
C GLU A 82 -10.21 -21.90 12.94
N PRO A 83 -11.26 -22.13 13.75
CA PRO A 83 -11.54 -23.33 14.56
C PRO A 83 -12.13 -24.49 13.74
N ALA A 84 -12.39 -25.62 14.39
CA ALA A 84 -12.89 -26.85 13.73
C ALA A 84 -14.20 -26.67 12.96
N ASN A 85 -15.03 -25.68 13.32
CA ASN A 85 -16.30 -25.40 12.66
C ASN A 85 -16.18 -24.69 11.30
N ILE A 86 -15.00 -24.19 10.95
CA ILE A 86 -14.70 -23.53 9.67
C ILE A 86 -13.40 -24.07 9.05
N ARG A 87 -12.78 -25.06 9.69
CA ARG A 87 -11.58 -25.70 9.19
C ARG A 87 -11.87 -26.31 7.82
N ASP A 88 -10.90 -26.24 6.93
CA ASP A 88 -10.94 -26.75 5.56
C ASP A 88 -11.88 -25.97 4.61
N THR A 89 -12.53 -24.90 5.10
CA THR A 89 -13.11 -23.87 4.23
C THR A 89 -11.99 -23.14 3.48
N ALA A 90 -12.22 -22.86 2.20
CA ALA A 90 -11.30 -22.09 1.37
C ALA A 90 -12.01 -21.03 0.54
N LEU A 91 -11.37 -19.87 0.37
CA LEU A 91 -11.81 -18.77 -0.47
C LEU A 91 -10.77 -18.54 -1.57
N LEU A 92 -11.20 -18.61 -2.83
CA LEU A 92 -10.40 -18.24 -3.99
C LEU A 92 -10.96 -16.96 -4.59
N THR A 93 -10.09 -15.99 -4.86
CA THR A 93 -10.42 -14.71 -5.49
C THR A 93 -9.49 -14.45 -6.65
N PHE A 94 -10.05 -14.12 -7.81
CA PHE A 94 -9.33 -13.52 -8.93
C PHE A 94 -9.75 -12.05 -9.02
N ASP A 95 -8.79 -11.18 -8.74
CA ASP A 95 -8.89 -9.73 -8.70
C ASP A 95 -8.33 -9.17 -10.03
N TYR A 96 -9.17 -8.46 -10.78
CA TYR A 96 -8.84 -7.97 -12.12
C TYR A 96 -8.56 -6.46 -12.10
N ASP A 97 -7.48 -6.02 -12.76
CA ASP A 97 -7.13 -4.57 -12.86
C ASP A 97 -8.13 -3.78 -13.73
N ASP A 98 -8.88 -4.48 -14.59
CA ASP A 98 -9.86 -3.87 -15.49
C ASP A 98 -11.08 -3.38 -14.70
N PRO A 99 -11.35 -2.06 -14.64
CA PRO A 99 -12.45 -1.51 -13.86
C PRO A 99 -13.84 -1.88 -14.41
N ASP A 100 -13.93 -2.35 -15.66
CA ASP A 100 -15.18 -2.78 -16.28
C ASP A 100 -15.45 -4.28 -16.07
N LYS A 101 -14.59 -4.98 -15.30
CA LYS A 101 -14.70 -6.40 -15.02
C LYS A 101 -14.86 -6.68 -13.52
N ASP A 102 -15.89 -7.45 -13.18
CA ASP A 102 -16.10 -7.92 -11.82
C ASP A 102 -15.11 -9.04 -11.46
N ASP A 103 -14.69 -9.05 -10.19
CA ASP A 103 -13.87 -10.10 -9.60
C ASP A 103 -14.61 -11.44 -9.55
N ASP A 104 -13.86 -12.52 -9.80
CA ASP A 104 -14.40 -13.87 -9.63
C ASP A 104 -14.06 -14.41 -8.23
N GLN A 105 -15.06 -14.98 -7.56
CA GLN A 105 -14.88 -15.52 -6.22
C GLN A 105 -15.55 -16.89 -6.04
N TRP A 106 -14.82 -17.81 -5.42
CA TRP A 106 -15.32 -19.15 -5.08
C TRP A 106 -15.11 -19.44 -3.60
N LEU A 107 -16.16 -19.96 -2.97
CA LEU A 107 -16.13 -20.41 -1.58
C LEU A 107 -16.33 -21.92 -1.55
N TYR A 108 -15.38 -22.63 -0.96
CA TYR A 108 -15.46 -24.06 -0.67
C TYR A 108 -15.86 -24.25 0.80
N LEU A 109 -16.89 -25.05 1.04
CA LEU A 109 -17.48 -25.33 2.35
C LEU A 109 -17.44 -26.83 2.66
#